data_AF-D8MNN5-F1
#
_entry.id   AF-D8MNN5-F1
#
_cell.length_a   1.000
_cell.length_b   1.000
_cell.length_c   1.000
_cell.angle_alpha   90.00
_cell.angle_beta   90.00
_cell.angle_gamma   90.00
#
_symmetry.space_group_name_H-M   'P 1'
#
loop_
_entity.id
_entity.type
_entity.pdbx_description
1 polymer ?
#
loop_
_entity_poly.entity_id
_entity_poly.type
_entity_poly.pdbx_seq_one_letter_code
_entity_poly.pdbx_strand_id
1 'polypeptide(L)'
;MKQLVIDILMKIAKIDVDAKELTAQVEAQSLLIAALLLTAGKEGANNISENIQNAIVTASSSGQGFMQSDVDLLLTHVNRLLAVTRYVDEKSDTEEQS
;
A
#
# COMPACT_ATOMS: atom_id res chain seq x y z
N MET A 1 -8.13 35.62 -21.18
CA MET A 1 -7.77 35.36 -19.76
C MET A 1 -8.85 34.60 -19.00
N LYS A 2 -10.14 34.97 -19.06
CA LYS A 2 -11.22 34.25 -18.35
C LYS A 2 -11.33 32.76 -18.73
N GLN A 3 -11.25 32.43 -20.03
CA GLN A 3 -11.28 31.04 -20.51
C GLN A 3 -10.13 30.20 -19.94
N LEU A 4 -8.90 30.73 -19.99
CA LEU A 4 -7.71 30.06 -19.46
C LEU A 4 -7.83 29.77 -17.95
N VAL A 5 -8.40 30.69 -17.17
CA VAL A 5 -8.63 30.49 -15.74
C VAL A 5 -9.66 29.38 -15.51
N ILE A 6 -10.75 29.36 -16.29
CA ILE A 6 -11.77 28.30 -16.22
C ILE A 6 -11.17 26.93 -16.58
N ASP A 7 -10.37 26.86 -17.64
CA ASP A 7 -9.72 25.62 -18.09
C ASP A 7 -8.73 25.09 -17.03
N ILE A 8 -7.96 25.97 -16.38
CA ILE A 8 -7.07 25.61 -15.28
C ILE A 8 -7.88 25.10 -14.08
N LEU A 9 -8.97 25.78 -13.70
CA LEU A 9 -9.83 25.36 -12.58
C LEU A 9 -10.46 23.99 -12.85
N MET A 10 -10.94 23.74 -14.07
CA MET A 10 -11.47 22.42 -14.46
C MET A 10 -10.39 21.34 -14.41
N LYS A 11 -9.17 21.65 -14.87
CA LYS A 11 -8.05 20.71 -14.81
C LYS A 11 -7.65 20.37 -13.38
N ILE A 12 -7.62 21.36 -12.48
CA ILE A 12 -7.34 21.14 -11.05
C ILE A 12 -8.44 20.30 -10.41
N ALA A 13 -9.71 20.60 -10.68
CA ALA A 13 -10.83 19.82 -10.16
C ALA A 13 -10.76 18.35 -10.62
N LYS A 14 -10.39 18.11 -11.88
CA LYS A 14 -10.18 16.74 -12.38
C LYS A 14 -9.03 16.04 -11.65
N ILE A 15 -7.90 16.71 -11.48
CA ILE A 15 -6.74 16.17 -10.76
C ILE A 15 -7.11 15.81 -9.31
N ASP A 16 -7.89 16.65 -8.63
CA ASP A 16 -8.34 16.39 -7.25
C ASP A 16 -9.22 15.14 -7.15
N VAL A 17 -10.16 14.96 -8.09
CA VAL A 17 -11.00 13.75 -8.16
C VAL A 17 -10.16 12.52 -8.46
N ASP A 18 -9.27 12.59 -9.45
CA ASP A 18 -8.41 11.47 -9.84
C ASP A 18 -7.47 11.07 -8.67
N ALA A 19 -6.98 12.05 -7.90
CA ALA A 19 -6.15 11.80 -6.71
C ALA A 19 -6.94 11.14 -5.56
N LYS A 20 -8.19 11.53 -5.34
CA LYS A 20 -9.08 10.90 -4.35
C LYS A 20 -9.38 9.45 -4.71
N GLU A 21 -9.67 9.18 -5.99
CA GLU A 21 -9.90 7.83 -6.48
C GLU A 21 -8.65 6.95 -6.29
N LEU A 22 -7.48 7.46 -6.65
CA LEU A 22 -6.22 6.75 -6.44
C LEU A 22 -5.96 6.45 -4.96
N THR A 23 -6.27 7.40 -4.08
CA THR A 23 -6.14 7.21 -2.62
C THR A 23 -7.10 6.13 -2.13
N ALA A 24 -8.37 6.17 -2.53
CA ALA A 24 -9.36 5.16 -2.17
C ALA A 24 -8.96 3.76 -2.68
N GLN A 25 -8.41 3.67 -3.89
CA GLN A 25 -7.92 2.41 -4.45
C GLN A 25 -6.75 1.83 -3.61
N VAL A 26 -5.80 2.68 -3.21
CA VAL A 26 -4.67 2.25 -2.35
C VAL A 26 -5.17 1.81 -0.97
N GLU A 27 -6.11 2.54 -0.37
CA GLU A 27 -6.70 2.15 0.92
C GLU A 27 -7.47 0.83 0.84
N ALA A 28 -8.26 0.63 -0.22
CA ALA A 28 -8.98 -0.63 -0.44
C ALA A 28 -8.03 -1.82 -0.60
N GLN A 29 -6.93 -1.65 -1.34
CA GLN A 29 -5.89 -2.68 -1.48
C GLN A 29 -5.21 -2.99 -0.15
N SER A 30 -4.94 -1.95 0.65
CA SER A 30 -4.36 -2.09 1.98
C SER A 30 -5.25 -2.94 2.89
N LEU A 31 -6.56 -2.68 2.86
CA LEU A 31 -7.55 -3.43 3.64
C LEU A 31 -7.66 -4.90 3.19
N LEU A 32 -7.63 -5.15 1.87
CA LEU A 32 -7.64 -6.50 1.32
C LEU A 32 -6.41 -7.30 1.75
N ILE A 33 -5.22 -6.69 1.70
CA ILE A 33 -3.98 -7.33 2.15
C ILE A 33 -4.06 -7.66 3.64
N ALA A 34 -4.55 -6.74 4.47
CA ALA A 34 -4.73 -6.98 5.89
C ALA A 34 -5.68 -8.15 6.16
N ALA A 35 -6.83 -8.20 5.48
CA ALA A 35 -7.78 -9.30 5.61
C ALA A 35 -7.18 -10.65 5.18
N LEU A 36 -6.41 -10.69 4.09
CA LEU A 36 -5.73 -11.89 3.62
C LEU A 36 -4.68 -12.38 4.61
N LEU A 37 -3.89 -11.46 5.18
CA LEU A 37 -2.86 -11.79 6.17
C LEU A 37 -3.47 -12.28 7.49
N LEU A 38 -4.54 -11.66 7.99
CA LEU A 38 -5.28 -12.15 9.16
C LEU A 38 -5.84 -13.56 8.89
N THR A 39 -6.44 -13.77 7.72
CA THR A 39 -7.00 -15.09 7.33
C THR A 39 -5.91 -16.18 7.24
N ALA A 40 -4.69 -15.81 6.83
CA ALA A 40 -3.56 -16.73 6.73
C ALA A 40 -2.97 -17.11 8.12
N GLY A 41 -3.32 -16.38 9.19
CA GLY A 41 -2.78 -16.57 10.53
C GLY A 41 -1.28 -16.21 10.65
N LYS A 42 -0.73 -16.33 11.87
CA LYS A 42 0.65 -15.89 12.19
C LYS A 42 1.73 -16.51 11.31
N GLU A 43 1.67 -17.81 11.06
CA GLU A 43 2.68 -18.52 10.27
C GLU A 43 2.57 -18.18 8.78
N GLY A 44 1.35 -18.09 8.24
CA GLY A 44 1.09 -17.67 6.87
C GLY A 44 1.49 -16.21 6.61
N ALA A 45 1.18 -15.30 7.54
CA ALA A 45 1.52 -13.89 7.43
C ALA A 45 3.04 -13.66 7.41
N ASN A 46 3.81 -14.39 8.21
CA ASN A 46 5.28 -14.32 8.21
C ASN A 46 5.86 -14.81 6.87
N ASN A 47 5.38 -15.96 6.36
CA ASN A 47 5.81 -16.49 5.07
C ASN A 47 5.48 -15.54 3.90
N ILE A 48 4.28 -14.94 3.91
CA ILE A 48 3.88 -13.95 2.90
C ILE A 48 4.78 -12.71 2.98
N SER A 49 5.04 -12.20 4.17
CA SER A 49 5.93 -11.06 4.38
C SER A 49 7.34 -11.32 3.84
N GLU A 50 7.91 -12.49 4.14
CA GLU A 50 9.25 -12.87 3.67
C GLU A 50 9.29 -13.04 2.14
N ASN A 51 8.28 -13.66 1.56
CA ASN A 51 8.16 -13.81 0.11
C ASN A 51 8.05 -12.46 -0.61
N ILE A 52 7.29 -11.51 -0.06
CA ILE A 52 7.19 -10.15 -0.61
C ILE A 52 8.55 -9.45 -0.54
N GLN A 53 9.23 -9.52 0.60
CA GLN A 53 10.54 -8.92 0.78
C GLN A 53 11.57 -9.49 -0.22
N ASN A 54 11.59 -10.81 -0.38
CA ASN A 54 12.47 -11.50 -1.32
C ASN A 54 12.17 -11.14 -2.78
N ALA A 55 10.88 -11.01 -3.14
CA ALA A 55 10.49 -10.57 -4.47
C ALA A 55 10.97 -9.15 -4.78
N ILE A 56 10.86 -8.22 -3.81
CA ILE A 56 11.32 -6.84 -3.97
C ILE A 56 12.84 -6.77 -4.11
N VAL A 57 13.59 -7.47 -3.25
CA VAL A 57 15.06 -7.53 -3.33
C VAL A 57 15.48 -8.16 -4.66
N THR A 58 14.82 -9.23 -5.09
CA THR A 58 15.10 -9.88 -6.38
C THR A 58 14.84 -8.92 -7.54
N ALA A 59 13.72 -8.18 -7.52
CA ALA A 59 13.40 -7.15 -8.51
C ALA A 59 14.44 -6.01 -8.54
N SER A 60 14.95 -5.61 -7.38
CA SER A 60 16.00 -4.58 -7.29
C SER A 60 17.34 -5.04 -7.87
N SER A 61 17.64 -6.34 -7.74
CA SER A 61 18.92 -6.94 -8.17
C SER A 61 18.93 -7.40 -9.63
N SER A 62 17.77 -7.54 -10.28
CA SER A 62 17.62 -8.15 -11.62
C SER A 62 17.89 -7.21 -12.80
N GLY A 63 18.20 -5.93 -12.55
CA GLY A 63 18.87 -5.05 -13.50
C GLY A 63 17.99 -4.47 -14.63
N GLN A 64 18.22 -3.19 -14.93
CA GLN A 64 17.68 -2.36 -16.03
C GLN A 64 16.21 -1.89 -15.97
N GLY A 65 15.33 -2.47 -15.15
CA GLY A 65 13.91 -2.07 -15.11
C GLY A 65 13.50 -1.07 -14.02
N PHE A 66 14.11 -1.14 -12.83
CA PHE A 66 13.66 -0.41 -11.64
C PHE A 66 14.75 0.51 -11.11
N MET A 67 14.41 1.77 -10.82
CA MET A 67 15.34 2.65 -10.10
C MET A 67 15.38 2.23 -8.63
N GLN A 68 16.54 2.36 -7.99
CA GLN A 68 16.68 2.06 -6.56
C GLN A 68 15.67 2.86 -5.72
N SER A 69 15.37 4.10 -6.11
CA SER A 69 14.35 4.93 -5.48
C SER A 69 12.95 4.30 -5.49
N ASP A 70 12.59 3.61 -6.56
CA ASP A 70 11.27 2.98 -6.69
C ASP A 70 11.16 1.75 -5.79
N VAL A 71 12.26 1.01 -5.67
CA VAL A 71 12.39 -0.13 -4.76
C VAL A 71 12.28 0.32 -3.30
N ASP A 72 12.99 1.39 -2.92
CA ASP A 72 12.96 1.93 -1.56
C ASP A 72 11.55 2.45 -1.19
N LEU A 73 10.86 3.05 -2.16
CA LEU A 73 9.47 3.48 -2.01
C LEU A 73 8.54 2.27 -1.80
N LEU A 74 8.66 1.22 -2.62
CA LEU A 74 7.92 -0.03 -2.50
C LEU A 74 8.11 -0.68 -1.12
N LEU A 75 9.36 -0.78 -0.65
CA LEU A 75 9.68 -1.31 0.67
C LEU A 75 9.02 -0.52 1.79
N THR A 76 9.05 0.81 1.70
CA THR A 76 8.43 1.70 2.69
C THR A 76 6.92 1.46 2.77
N HIS A 77 6.25 1.38 1.62
CA HIS A 77 4.81 1.13 1.57
C HIS A 77 4.44 -0.25 2.11
N VAL A 78 5.14 -1.30 1.69
CA VAL A 78 4.87 -2.68 2.15
C VAL A 78 5.06 -2.81 3.66
N ASN A 79 6.14 -2.27 4.21
CA ASN A 79 6.38 -2.31 5.66
C ASN A 79 5.26 -1.62 6.44
N ARG A 80 4.75 -0.49 5.93
CA ARG A 80 3.61 0.20 6.54
C ARG A 80 2.35 -0.66 6.54
N LEU A 81 2.06 -1.36 5.44
CA LEU A 81 0.90 -2.25 5.33
C LEU A 81 0.98 -3.44 6.29
N LEU A 82 2.16 -4.04 6.41
CA LEU A 82 2.41 -5.14 7.33
C LEU A 82 2.28 -4.69 8.79
N ALA A 83 2.76 -3.48 9.12
CA ALA A 83 2.62 -2.92 10.46
C ALA A 83 1.16 -2.66 10.85
N VAL A 84 0.35 -2.11 9.94
CA VAL A 84 -1.08 -1.88 10.18
C VAL A 84 -1.81 -3.20 10.41
N THR A 85 -1.53 -4.21 9.58
CA THR A 85 -2.11 -5.55 9.74
C THR A 85 -1.78 -6.16 11.10
N ARG A 86 -0.50 -6.14 11.51
CA ARG A 86 -0.06 -6.65 12.82
C ARG A 86 -0.74 -5.92 13.98
N TYR A 87 -0.88 -4.61 13.87
CA TYR A 87 -1.59 -3.81 14.88
C TYR A 87 -3.06 -4.22 15.03
N VAL A 88 -3.75 -4.50 13.90
CA VAL A 88 -5.13 -4.97 13.93
C VAL A 88 -5.23 -6.38 14.54
N ASP A 89 -4.32 -7.29 14.18
CA ASP A 89 -4.23 -8.64 14.75
C ASP A 89 -4.06 -8.60 16.28
N GLU A 90 -3.09 -7.82 16.78
CA GLU A 90 -2.84 -7.65 18.22
C GLU A 90 -4.03 -7.06 18.99
N LYS A 91 -4.76 -6.13 18.37
CA LYS A 91 -5.96 -5.54 18.98
C LYS A 91 -7.15 -6.51 19.01
N SER A 92 -7.30 -7.32 17.98
CA SER A 92 -8.35 -8.36 17.90
C SER A 92 -8.16 -9.40 19.00
N ASP A 93 -6.91 -9.85 19.23
CA ASP A 93 -6.54 -10.77 20.32
C ASP A 93 -6.82 -10.19 21.73
N THR A 94 -6.80 -8.86 21.89
CA THR A 94 -7.02 -8.19 23.19
C THR A 94 -8.51 -8.04 23.52
N GLU A 95 -9.36 -7.85 22.50
CA GLU A 95 -10.82 -7.72 22.66
C GLU A 95 -11.51 -9.06 22.95
N GLU A 96 -10.97 -10.19 22.47
CA GLU A 96 -11.50 -11.52 22.80
C GLU A 96 -11.19 -11.97 24.25
N GLN A 97 -10.26 -11.31 24.93
CA GLN A 97 -9.83 -11.65 26.30
C GLN A 97 -10.43 -10.76 27.40
N SER A 98 -11.29 -9.79 27.05
CA SER A 98 -11.95 -8.85 27.98
C SER A 98 -13.44 -9.16 28.12
#